data_AF-A0A6G4CZP1-F1
#
_entry.id   AF-A0A6G4CZP1-F1
#
_cell.length_a   1.000
_cell.length_b   1.000
_cell.length_c   1.000
_cell.angle_alpha   90.00
_cell.angle_beta   90.00
_cell.angle_gamma   90.00
#
_symmetry.space_group_name_H-M   'P 1'
#
loop_
_entity.id
_entity.type
_entity.pdbx_description
1 polymer ?
#
loop_
_entity_poly.entity_id
_entity_poly.type
_entity_poly.pdbx_seq_one_letter_code
_entity_poly.pdbx_strand_id
1 'polypeptide(L)'
;LIPYTLSTIYAIKVCNEQKINGKDKIIAILASIYTICGIYAGGIKYFAFAFIMYAFGVIVFNKAKKEKKQKYTSIEKIGTAVVVFVGVVMIVLLSIGKISL
;
A
#
# COMPACT_ATOMS: atom_id res chain seq x y z
N LEU A 1 -1.82 3.83 7.80
CA LEU A 1 -0.63 3.03 8.15
C LEU A 1 -0.03 2.32 6.94
N ILE A 2 -0.81 1.54 6.17
CA ILE A 2 -0.32 0.91 4.92
C ILE A 2 0.43 1.86 3.96
N PRO A 3 -0.07 3.06 3.62
CA PRO A 3 0.69 3.98 2.75
C PRO A 3 2.00 4.44 3.41
N TYR A 4 2.04 4.55 4.74
CA TYR A 4 3.24 4.89 5.48
C TYR A 4 4.26 3.74 5.47
N THR A 5 3.83 2.49 5.58
CA THR A 5 4.69 1.31 5.45
C THR A 5 5.29 1.20 4.05
N LEU A 6 4.49 1.45 3.00
CA LEU A 6 4.99 1.52 1.63
C LEU A 6 6.01 2.66 1.46
N SER A 7 5.75 3.83 2.04
CA SER A 7 6.68 4.96 2.01
C SER A 7 7.99 4.68 2.76
N THR A 8 7.96 4.01 3.92
CA THR A 8 9.18 3.71 4.69
C THR A 8 10.01 2.62 4.02
N ILE A 9 9.39 1.58 3.45
CA ILE A 9 10.08 0.58 2.63
C ILE A 9 10.70 1.24 1.39
N TYR A 10 9.97 2.14 0.72
CA TYR A 10 10.51 2.89 -0.41
C TYR A 10 11.67 3.79 0.01
N ALA A 11 11.58 4.45 1.17
CA ALA A 11 12.67 5.26 1.72
C ALA A 11 13.94 4.43 2.00
N ILE A 12 13.81 3.18 2.47
CA ILE A 12 14.94 2.24 2.62
C ILE A 12 15.60 1.98 1.26
N LYS A 13 14.80 1.72 0.21
CA LYS A 13 15.32 1.50 -1.15
C LYS A 13 16.07 2.74 -1.67
N VAL A 14 15.47 3.92 -1.54
CA VAL A 14 16.07 5.19 -1.99
C VAL A 14 17.38 5.48 -1.24
N CYS A 15 17.42 5.27 0.08
CA CYS A 15 18.65 5.44 0.86
C CYS A 15 19.78 4.52 0.36
N ASN A 16 19.44 3.32 -0.10
CA ASN A 16 20.41 2.36 -0.62
C ASN A 16 20.90 2.73 -2.03
N GLU A 17 20.02 3.26 -2.88
CA GLU A 17 20.32 3.65 -4.27
C GLU A 17 21.13 4.95 -4.33
N GLN A 18 20.79 5.94 -3.48
CA GLN A 18 21.45 7.25 -3.44
C GLN A 18 22.63 7.31 -2.45
N LYS A 19 23.01 6.20 -1.80
CA LYS A 19 24.04 6.13 -0.74
C LYS A 19 23.89 7.24 0.32
N ILE A 20 22.64 7.53 0.71
CA ILE A 20 22.37 8.56 1.71
C ILE A 20 22.92 8.09 3.06
N ASN A 21 23.40 9.07 3.86
CA ASN A 21 24.00 8.90 5.17
C ASN A 21 23.36 7.77 6.00
N GLY A 22 24.20 7.00 6.71
CA GLY A 22 23.74 5.86 7.52
C GLY A 22 22.68 6.21 8.57
N LYS A 23 22.62 7.47 9.00
CA LYS A 23 21.59 7.99 9.93
C LYS A 23 20.18 7.93 9.33
N ASP A 24 20.00 8.34 8.08
CA ASP A 24 18.71 8.31 7.40
C ASP A 24 18.23 6.89 7.15
N LYS A 25 19.17 5.97 6.87
CA LYS A 25 18.89 4.54 6.75
C LYS A 25 18.36 3.94 8.06
N ILE A 26 18.93 4.32 9.20
CA ILE A 26 18.46 3.88 10.52
C ILE A 26 17.04 4.40 10.79
N ILE A 27 16.77 5.68 10.51
CA ILE A 27 15.44 6.28 10.67
C ILE A 27 14.41 5.56 9.79
N ALA A 28 14.75 5.26 8.53
CA ALA A 28 13.86 4.55 7.62
C ALA A 28 13.54 3.12 8.10
N ILE A 29 14.53 2.42 8.67
CA ILE A 29 14.35 1.09 9.26
C ILE A 29 13.44 1.17 10.50
N LEU A 30 13.71 2.09 11.43
CA LEU A 30 12.85 2.28 12.62
C LEU A 30 11.42 2.64 12.22
N ALA A 31 11.25 3.53 11.24
CA ALA A 31 9.93 3.90 10.75
C ALA A 31 9.19 2.72 10.11
N SER A 32 9.91 1.84 9.38
CA SER A 32 9.33 0.59 8.86
C SER A 32 8.83 -0.30 9.99
N ILE A 33 9.68 -0.58 11.00
CA ILE A 33 9.31 -1.39 12.17
C ILE A 33 8.10 -0.80 12.91
N TYR A 34 8.10 0.52 13.13
CA TYR A 34 7.01 1.20 13.82
C TYR A 34 5.68 1.09 13.06
N THR A 35 5.71 1.28 11.73
CA THR A 35 4.50 1.15 10.92
C THR A 35 3.98 -0.28 10.85
N ILE A 36 4.86 -1.28 10.84
CA ILE A 36 4.49 -2.71 10.91
C ILE A 36 3.83 -3.01 12.27
N CYS A 37 4.42 -2.52 13.36
CA CYS A 37 3.85 -2.66 14.69
C CYS A 37 2.48 -1.95 14.79
N GLY A 38 2.33 -0.79 14.17
CA GLY A 38 1.04 -0.09 14.06
C GLY A 38 -0.01 -0.87 13.25
N ILE A 39 0.39 -1.57 12.19
CA ILE A 39 -0.51 -2.47 11.45
C ILE A 39 -0.93 -3.65 12.33
N TYR A 40 0.01 -4.24 13.07
CA TYR A 40 -0.27 -5.34 14.00
C TYR A 40 -1.21 -4.90 15.13
N ALA A 41 -0.99 -3.72 15.70
CA ALA A 41 -1.80 -3.17 16.78
C ALA A 41 -3.18 -2.68 16.33
N GLY A 42 -3.30 -2.16 15.10
CA GLY A 42 -4.58 -1.68 14.56
C GLY A 42 -5.56 -2.83 14.26
N GLY A 43 -5.05 -4.03 13.97
CA GLY A 43 -5.88 -5.17 13.62
C GLY A 43 -6.50 -5.05 12.22
N ILE A 44 -7.22 -6.10 11.84
CA ILE A 44 -7.65 -6.33 10.45
C ILE A 44 -8.68 -5.31 9.93
N LYS A 45 -9.27 -4.51 10.83
CA LYS A 45 -10.24 -3.43 10.52
C LYS A 45 -9.61 -2.27 9.76
N TYR A 46 -8.45 -1.80 10.21
CA TYR A 46 -7.71 -0.76 9.50
C TYR A 46 -7.16 -1.23 8.16
N PHE A 47 -6.93 -2.54 8.05
CA PHE A 47 -6.60 -3.18 6.77
C PHE A 47 -7.77 -3.02 5.81
N ALA A 48 -8.99 -3.40 6.19
CA ALA A 48 -10.17 -3.27 5.34
C ALA A 48 -10.40 -1.83 4.84
N PHE A 49 -10.34 -0.84 5.74
CA PHE A 49 -10.50 0.56 5.36
C PHE A 49 -9.41 1.06 4.40
N ALA A 50 -8.15 0.67 4.64
CA ALA A 50 -7.05 1.01 3.76
C ALA A 50 -7.21 0.41 2.35
N PHE A 51 -7.70 -0.84 2.23
CA PHE A 51 -7.95 -1.48 0.95
C PHE A 51 -9.14 -0.87 0.20
N ILE A 52 -10.20 -0.45 0.90
CA ILE A 52 -11.31 0.31 0.29
C ILE A 52 -10.77 1.62 -0.31
N MET A 53 -9.97 2.36 0.45
CA MET A 53 -9.30 3.57 -0.04
C MET A 53 -8.40 3.28 -1.25
N TYR A 54 -7.67 2.15 -1.21
CA TYR A 54 -6.78 1.76 -2.30
C TYR A 54 -7.56 1.38 -3.58
N ALA A 55 -8.70 0.69 -3.44
CA ALA A 55 -9.61 0.38 -4.54
C ALA A 55 -10.19 1.66 -5.17
N PHE A 56 -10.55 2.65 -4.34
CA PHE A 56 -10.92 3.97 -4.84
C PHE A 56 -9.76 4.65 -5.60
N GLY A 57 -8.53 4.50 -5.08
CA GLY A 57 -7.31 4.95 -5.74
C GLY A 57 -7.09 4.35 -7.14
N VAL A 58 -7.50 3.09 -7.36
CA VAL A 58 -7.40 2.44 -8.68
C VAL A 58 -8.29 3.12 -9.73
N ILE A 59 -9.48 3.60 -9.34
CA ILE A 59 -10.39 4.32 -10.24
C ILE A 59 -9.71 5.61 -10.73
N VAL A 60 -9.10 6.35 -9.80
CA VAL A 60 -8.34 7.57 -10.11
C VAL A 60 -7.11 7.25 -10.97
N PHE A 61 -6.40 6.16 -10.68
CA PHE A 61 -5.25 5.71 -11.47
C PHE A 61 -5.62 5.40 -12.92
N ASN A 62 -6.76 4.72 -13.14
CA ASN A 62 -7.27 4.43 -14.49
C ASN A 62 -7.64 5.72 -15.24
N LYS A 63 -8.30 6.67 -14.55
CA LYS A 63 -8.63 7.99 -15.12
C LYS A 63 -7.37 8.78 -15.51
N ALA A 64 -6.38 8.85 -14.62
CA ALA A 64 -5.12 9.55 -14.86
C ALA A 64 -4.33 8.92 -16.03
N LYS A 65 -4.34 7.59 -16.17
CA LYS A 65 -3.73 6.92 -17.31
C LYS A 65 -4.43 7.19 -18.63
N LYS A 66 -5.76 7.23 -18.61
CA LYS A 66 -6.57 7.56 -19.79
C LYS A 66 -6.27 8.98 -20.29
N GLU A 67 -6.06 9.93 -19.37
CA GLU A 67 -5.65 11.29 -19.72
C GLU A 67 -4.22 11.38 -20.27
N LYS A 68 -3.29 10.56 -19.75
CA LYS A 68 -1.91 10.53 -20.26
C LYS A 68 -1.70 9.72 -21.55
N LYS A 69 -2.74 9.08 -22.11
CA LYS A 69 -2.67 8.18 -23.31
C LYS A 69 -1.54 7.12 -23.23
N GLN A 70 -1.06 6.78 -22.04
CA GLN A 70 0.00 5.79 -21.86
C GLN A 70 -0.60 4.37 -21.79
N LYS A 71 -0.03 3.46 -22.58
CA LYS A 71 -0.40 2.03 -22.53
C LYS A 71 -0.04 1.47 -21.15
N TYR A 72 -0.90 0.60 -20.62
CA TYR A 72 -0.61 -0.13 -19.39
C TYR A 72 0.65 -0.97 -19.58
N THR A 73 1.70 -0.73 -18.78
CA THR A 73 2.83 -1.66 -18.69
C THR A 73 2.37 -2.93 -17.96
N SER A 74 2.91 -4.10 -18.34
CA SER A 74 2.53 -5.40 -17.75
C SER A 74 2.63 -5.40 -16.21
N ILE A 75 3.63 -4.71 -15.65
CA ILE A 75 3.83 -4.56 -14.21
C ILE A 75 2.70 -3.76 -13.55
N GLU A 76 2.22 -2.70 -14.19
CA GLU A 76 1.12 -1.88 -13.67
C GLU A 76 -0.21 -2.61 -13.78
N LYS A 77 -0.36 -3.47 -14.79
CA LYS A 77 -1.55 -4.32 -14.96
C LYS A 77 -1.63 -5.35 -13.83
N ILE A 78 -0.51 -5.99 -13.49
CA ILE A 78 -0.39 -6.90 -12.35
C ILE A 78 -0.62 -6.16 -11.03
N GLY A 79 0.03 -5.01 -10.82
CA GLY A 79 -0.16 -4.22 -9.60
C GLY A 79 -1.61 -3.78 -9.39
N THR A 80 -2.28 -3.32 -10.46
CA THR A 80 -3.71 -2.97 -10.41
C THR A 80 -4.57 -4.20 -10.10
N ALA A 81 -4.31 -5.34 -10.75
CA ALA A 81 -5.05 -6.57 -10.53
C ALA A 81 -4.89 -7.10 -9.09
N VAL A 82 -3.68 -7.06 -8.54
CA VAL A 82 -3.39 -7.46 -7.16
C VAL A 82 -4.14 -6.57 -6.17
N VAL A 83 -4.09 -5.26 -6.36
CA VAL A 83 -4.80 -4.30 -5.50
C VAL A 83 -6.32 -4.52 -5.53
N VAL A 84 -6.89 -4.71 -6.72
CA VAL A 84 -8.33 -4.98 -6.88
C VAL A 84 -8.69 -6.33 -6.25
N PHE A 85 -7.89 -7.36 -6.47
CA PHE A 85 -8.10 -8.70 -5.91
C PHE A 85 -8.08 -8.66 -4.38
N VAL A 86 -7.08 -8.02 -3.78
CA VAL A 86 -7.01 -7.87 -2.32
C VAL A 86 -8.17 -7.02 -1.80
N GLY A 87 -8.58 -5.96 -2.52
CA GLY A 87 -9.78 -5.19 -2.20
C GLY A 87 -11.04 -6.06 -2.14
N VAL A 88 -11.26 -6.92 -3.13
CA VAL A 88 -12.41 -7.84 -3.17
C VAL A 88 -12.34 -8.87 -2.04
N VAL A 89 -11.18 -9.47 -1.79
CA VAL A 89 -10.98 -10.41 -0.67
C VAL A 89 -11.30 -9.76 0.67
N MET A 90 -10.90 -8.49 0.86
CA MET A 90 -11.19 -7.75 2.09
C MET A 90 -12.66 -7.40 2.24
N ILE A 91 -13.37 -7.06 1.16
CA ILE A 91 -14.84 -6.88 1.17
C ILE A 91 -15.52 -8.19 1.56
N VAL A 92 -15.09 -9.32 0.98
CA VAL A 92 -15.63 -10.65 1.30
C VAL A 92 -15.37 -11.01 2.77
N LEU A 93 -14.16 -10.76 3.30
CA LEU A 93 -13.84 -10.98 4.72
C LEU A 93 -14.69 -10.11 5.66
N LEU A 94 -15.04 -8.89 5.23
CA LEU A 94 -15.91 -7.99 5.98
C LEU A 94 -17.37 -8.47 5.94
N SER A 95 -17.84 -8.94 4.77
CA SER A 95 -19.18 -9.52 4.59
C SER A 95 -19.39 -10.85 5.32
N ILE A 96 -18.33 -11.65 5.52
CA ILE A 96 -18.38 -12.92 6.28
C ILE A 96 -18.53 -12.66 7.80
N GLY A 97 -18.47 -11.40 8.27
CA GLY A 97 -18.72 -11.06 9.68
C GLY A 97 -17.60 -11.46 10.64
N LYS A 98 -16.49 -12.02 10.14
CA LYS A 98 -15.26 -12.27 10.94
C LYS A 98 -14.55 -10.97 11.33
N ILE A 99 -14.93 -9.84 10.74
CA ILE A 99 -14.40 -8.51 11.04
C ILE A 99 -15.59 -7.61 11.41
N SER A 100 -15.97 -7.61 12.69
CA SER A 100 -17.04 -6.75 13.20
C SER A 100 -16.54 -5.32 13.34
N LEU A 101 -17.18 -4.38 12.61
CA LEU A 101 -16.88 -2.94 12.58
C LEU A 101 -16.72 -2.37 14.00
#